data_AF-A0A1Y2DZY2-F1
#
_entry.id   AF-A0A1Y2DZY2-F1
#
_cell.length_a   1.000
_cell.length_b   1.000
_cell.length_c   1.000
_cell.angle_alpha   90.00
_cell.angle_beta   90.00
_cell.angle_gamma   90.00
#
_symmetry.space_group_name_H-M   'P 1'
#
loop_
_entity.id
_entity.type
_entity.pdbx_description
1 polymer ?
#
loop_
_entity_poly.entity_id
_entity_poly.type
_entity_poly.pdbx_seq_one_letter_code
_entity_poly.pdbx_strand_id
1 'polypeptide(L)'
;MFIGDCLDGGASPWLHGLNQDGSRPRMWLGQKKKSEEVLWDENSSNYWPPVQSLPNAATRLDVDEIPVRCHCKGVDLVLRVGLARREFEEKASRGEALPWMVDPVTHKLIADFDACDSCRISSGVEIFHWMLALLRYVGFPAGSDGLLEGFPATTGELRDAVAGGEEAGKRDPRLGTLAYYASSIDVQRYFCSRCSACVFYVVDDRPELVDVAVGLLDSPDGARAEGVLAWNFGGRVNWRQDMFGGWREHLVKSVEIEAEKWRVERGYPKIWKQVEREEA
;
A
#
# COMPACT_ATOMS: atom_id res chain seq x y z
N MET A 1 -5.22 12.49 -16.07
CA MET A 1 -4.96 11.18 -15.46
C MET A 1 -5.65 10.12 -16.29
N PHE A 2 -5.00 8.98 -16.50
CA PHE A 2 -5.67 7.77 -16.99
C PHE A 2 -6.14 7.02 -15.76
N ILE A 3 -7.44 6.74 -15.72
CA ILE A 3 -8.08 6.19 -14.52
C ILE A 3 -8.66 4.81 -14.78
N GLY A 4 -9.03 4.52 -16.03
CA GLY A 4 -9.55 3.21 -16.43
C GLY A 4 -8.50 2.11 -16.59
N ASP A 5 -7.24 2.38 -16.25
CA ASP A 5 -6.21 1.34 -16.15
C ASP A 5 -6.29 0.54 -14.85
N CYS A 6 -7.00 1.07 -13.84
CA CYS A 6 -7.31 0.41 -12.58
C CYS A 6 -8.83 0.20 -12.47
N LEU A 7 -9.27 -0.90 -11.84
CA LEU A 7 -10.70 -1.20 -11.67
C LEU A 7 -11.44 -0.17 -10.81
N ASP A 8 -10.71 0.53 -9.96
CA ASP A 8 -11.22 1.39 -8.92
C ASP A 8 -10.82 2.87 -9.13
N GLY A 9 -10.10 3.20 -10.19
CA GLY A 9 -9.59 4.55 -10.46
C GLY A 9 -8.32 4.93 -9.69
N GLY A 10 -7.73 3.98 -8.95
CA GLY A 10 -6.44 4.13 -8.28
C GLY A 10 -6.34 5.35 -7.37
N ALA A 11 -5.24 6.10 -7.47
CA ALA A 11 -4.99 7.27 -6.63
C ALA A 11 -5.75 8.54 -7.05
N SER A 12 -6.58 8.47 -8.09
CA SER A 12 -7.23 9.67 -8.63
C SER A 12 -8.05 10.49 -7.62
N PRO A 13 -8.74 9.92 -6.61
CA PRO A 13 -9.54 10.74 -5.69
C PRO A 13 -8.71 11.76 -4.91
N TRP A 14 -7.53 11.38 -4.41
CA TRP A 14 -6.65 12.28 -3.64
C TRP A 14 -5.62 13.04 -4.48
N LEU A 15 -5.61 12.84 -5.80
CA LEU A 15 -4.79 13.60 -6.75
C LEU A 15 -5.60 14.61 -7.56
N HIS A 16 -6.88 14.82 -7.21
CA HIS A 16 -7.80 15.61 -8.00
C HIS A 16 -7.71 17.13 -7.71
N GLY A 17 -7.40 17.52 -6.48
CA GLY A 17 -7.34 18.93 -6.04
C GLY A 17 -5.93 19.52 -5.92
N LEU A 18 -4.95 19.06 -6.71
CA LEU A 18 -3.54 19.39 -6.48
C LEU A 18 -3.08 20.77 -6.99
N ASN A 19 -3.79 21.39 -7.94
CA ASN A 19 -3.32 22.64 -8.53
C ASN A 19 -3.73 23.84 -7.67
N GLN A 20 -2.77 24.71 -7.37
CA GLN A 20 -2.97 25.90 -6.54
C GLN A 20 -3.95 26.92 -7.14
N ASP A 21 -4.10 26.92 -8.46
CA ASP A 21 -5.04 27.79 -9.18
C ASP A 21 -6.49 27.29 -9.14
N GLY A 22 -6.74 26.17 -8.45
CA GLY A 22 -8.06 25.52 -8.35
C GLY A 22 -8.44 24.71 -9.58
N SER A 23 -7.60 24.67 -10.63
CA SER A 23 -7.85 23.82 -11.78
C SER A 23 -7.73 22.35 -11.41
N ARG A 24 -8.55 21.49 -12.02
CA ARG A 24 -8.54 20.04 -11.76
C ARG A 24 -7.90 19.28 -12.94
N PRO A 25 -7.13 18.22 -12.69
CA PRO A 25 -6.57 17.40 -13.75
C PRO A 25 -7.69 16.68 -14.50
N ARG A 26 -7.70 16.82 -15.83
CA ARG A 26 -8.63 16.10 -16.71
C ARG A 26 -8.44 14.59 -16.59
N MET A 27 -9.53 13.83 -16.49
CA MET A 27 -9.53 12.37 -16.27
C MET A 27 -10.04 11.63 -17.51
N TRP A 28 -9.42 10.51 -17.86
CA TRP A 28 -9.73 9.76 -19.08
C TRP A 28 -9.80 8.26 -18.78
N LEU A 29 -10.77 7.56 -19.35
CA LEU A 29 -10.91 6.09 -19.18
C LEU A 29 -9.81 5.29 -19.89
N GLY A 30 -9.12 5.91 -20.84
CA GLY A 30 -8.00 5.32 -21.56
C GLY A 30 -7.07 6.40 -22.09
N GLN A 31 -6.62 6.27 -23.35
CA GLN A 31 -5.67 7.22 -23.94
C GLN A 31 -6.23 8.66 -24.00
N LYS A 32 -5.40 9.63 -23.58
CA LYS A 32 -5.69 11.07 -23.59
C LYS A 32 -6.24 11.50 -24.94
N LYS A 33 -7.37 12.22 -24.94
CA LYS A 33 -8.03 12.76 -26.16
C LYS A 33 -8.46 11.69 -27.18
N LYS A 34 -8.45 10.41 -26.80
CA LYS A 34 -8.88 9.29 -27.66
C LYS A 34 -9.95 8.43 -26.99
N SER A 35 -9.95 8.34 -25.67
CA SER A 35 -11.02 7.72 -24.89
C SER A 35 -12.04 8.75 -24.44
N GLU A 36 -13.11 8.26 -23.81
CA GLU A 36 -14.03 9.06 -23.02
C GLU A 36 -13.27 9.84 -21.92
N GLU A 37 -13.62 11.12 -21.79
CA GLU A 37 -13.20 11.98 -20.69
C GLU A 37 -14.25 11.90 -19.57
N VAL A 38 -13.80 11.63 -18.36
CA VAL A 38 -14.67 11.70 -17.17
C VAL A 38 -14.69 13.15 -16.72
N LEU A 39 -15.83 13.81 -16.93
CA LEU A 39 -16.04 15.19 -16.54
C LEU A 39 -16.33 15.27 -15.04
N TRP A 40 -15.53 16.09 -14.36
CA TRP A 40 -15.78 16.39 -12.96
C TRP A 40 -16.97 17.34 -12.82
N ASP A 41 -17.87 17.02 -11.91
CA ASP A 41 -18.96 17.89 -11.46
C ASP A 41 -18.88 18.00 -9.93
N GLU A 42 -18.80 19.24 -9.43
CA GLU A 42 -18.67 19.53 -8.01
C GLU A 42 -19.94 19.21 -7.21
N ASN A 43 -21.11 19.20 -7.86
CA ASN A 43 -22.38 18.94 -7.18
C ASN A 43 -22.66 17.45 -6.99
N SER A 44 -22.13 16.63 -7.90
CA SER A 44 -22.34 15.18 -7.90
C SER A 44 -21.09 14.38 -7.53
N SER A 45 -19.94 15.05 -7.37
CA SER A 45 -18.64 14.43 -7.09
C SER A 45 -18.42 13.21 -7.98
N ASN A 46 -18.45 13.41 -9.31
CA ASN A 46 -18.36 12.37 -10.34
C ASN A 46 -16.99 11.66 -10.35
N TYR A 47 -16.66 10.99 -9.26
CA TYR A 47 -15.56 10.05 -9.15
C TYR A 47 -15.78 8.89 -10.13
N TRP A 48 -14.67 8.32 -10.56
CA TRP A 48 -14.71 7.13 -11.37
C TRP A 48 -13.91 6.01 -10.70
N PRO A 49 -14.49 4.80 -10.60
CA PRO A 49 -15.90 4.53 -10.85
C PRO A 49 -16.78 5.26 -9.79
N PRO A 50 -18.10 5.44 -10.04
CA PRO A 50 -18.97 6.13 -9.10
C PRO A 50 -18.91 5.51 -7.71
N VAL A 51 -18.95 6.32 -6.66
CA VAL A 51 -18.81 5.87 -5.27
C VAL A 51 -19.79 4.74 -4.91
N GLN A 52 -21.02 4.80 -5.43
CA GLN A 52 -22.07 3.82 -5.17
C GLN A 52 -21.78 2.45 -5.79
N SER A 53 -20.87 2.39 -6.77
CA SER A 53 -20.42 1.14 -7.39
C SER A 53 -19.26 0.48 -6.63
N LEU A 54 -18.63 1.19 -5.69
CA LEU A 54 -17.49 0.70 -4.93
C LEU A 54 -17.94 0.00 -3.64
N PRO A 55 -17.16 -0.97 -3.13
CA PRO A 55 -17.40 -1.61 -1.84
C PRO A 55 -17.48 -0.60 -0.68
N ASN A 56 -18.26 -0.91 0.36
CA ASN A 56 -18.29 -0.07 1.56
C ASN A 56 -17.09 -0.37 2.48
N ALA A 57 -16.89 0.47 3.51
CA ALA A 57 -15.76 0.35 4.43
C ALA A 57 -15.63 -1.02 5.09
N ALA A 58 -16.76 -1.64 5.42
CA ALA A 58 -16.83 -2.94 6.10
C ALA A 58 -16.67 -4.11 5.13
N THR A 59 -16.76 -3.90 3.81
CA THR A 59 -16.58 -4.97 2.83
C THR A 59 -15.16 -5.52 2.94
N ARG A 60 -15.07 -6.84 3.10
CA ARG A 60 -13.82 -7.58 3.10
C ARG A 60 -13.77 -8.46 1.88
N LEU A 61 -12.66 -8.43 1.16
CA LEU A 61 -12.47 -9.28 0.01
C LEU A 61 -12.36 -10.75 0.47
N ASP A 62 -13.12 -11.65 -0.12
CA ASP A 62 -13.11 -13.07 0.23
C ASP A 62 -12.07 -13.83 -0.61
N VAL A 63 -10.80 -13.63 -0.26
CA VAL A 63 -9.66 -14.30 -0.87
C VAL A 63 -8.69 -14.74 0.22
N ASP A 64 -8.00 -15.86 0.00
CA ASP A 64 -6.95 -16.31 0.92
C ASP A 64 -5.63 -15.54 0.72
N GLU A 65 -5.31 -15.16 -0.52
CA GLU A 65 -4.04 -14.54 -0.88
C GLU A 65 -4.21 -13.43 -1.92
N ILE A 66 -3.35 -12.40 -1.83
CA ILE A 66 -3.20 -11.33 -2.83
C ILE A 66 -1.79 -11.43 -3.42
N PRO A 67 -1.64 -11.54 -4.75
CA PRO A 67 -0.31 -11.51 -5.34
C PRO A 67 0.38 -10.16 -5.14
N VAL A 68 1.69 -10.20 -4.89
CA VAL A 68 2.58 -9.04 -4.75
C VAL A 68 3.63 -9.15 -5.84
N ARG A 69 3.44 -8.42 -6.94
CA ARG A 69 4.20 -8.62 -8.19
C ARG A 69 4.81 -7.34 -8.73
N CYS A 70 6.08 -7.40 -9.05
CA CYS A 70 6.72 -6.32 -9.80
C CYS A 70 6.37 -6.37 -11.30
N HIS A 71 6.64 -5.27 -12.01
CA HIS A 71 6.35 -5.15 -13.44
C HIS A 71 6.91 -6.30 -14.30
N CYS A 72 8.18 -6.68 -14.09
CA CYS A 72 8.79 -7.78 -14.85
C CYS A 72 8.49 -9.18 -14.29
N LYS A 73 7.66 -9.28 -13.24
CA LYS A 73 7.33 -10.52 -12.49
C LYS A 73 8.55 -11.30 -11.98
N GLY A 74 9.68 -10.61 -11.82
CA GLY A 74 10.90 -11.20 -11.25
C GLY A 74 10.82 -11.28 -9.71
N VAL A 75 10.04 -10.40 -9.09
CA VAL A 75 9.53 -10.56 -7.72
C VAL A 75 8.07 -10.99 -7.87
N ASP A 76 7.75 -12.18 -7.38
CA ASP A 76 6.42 -12.78 -7.37
C ASP A 76 6.20 -13.43 -5.99
N LEU A 77 5.54 -12.70 -5.12
CA LEU A 77 5.21 -13.09 -3.76
C LEU A 77 3.69 -13.10 -3.59
N VAL A 78 3.22 -13.58 -2.45
CA VAL A 78 1.83 -13.51 -2.04
C VAL A 78 1.71 -12.93 -0.63
N LEU A 79 0.65 -12.15 -0.41
CA LEU A 79 0.20 -11.72 0.89
C LEU A 79 -1.00 -12.58 1.30
N ARG A 80 -0.83 -13.39 2.35
CA ARG A 80 -1.80 -14.36 2.88
C ARG A 80 -2.85 -13.69 3.76
N VAL A 81 -3.68 -12.85 3.14
CA VAL A 81 -4.71 -12.05 3.83
C VAL A 81 -5.77 -12.90 4.54
N GLY A 82 -6.08 -14.10 4.05
CA GLY A 82 -7.00 -15.03 4.70
C GLY A 82 -6.43 -15.63 5.98
N LEU A 83 -5.14 -15.95 5.99
CA LEU A 83 -4.43 -16.40 7.21
C LEU A 83 -4.40 -15.28 8.26
N ALA A 84 -3.99 -14.08 7.86
CA ALA A 84 -3.95 -12.91 8.75
C ALA A 84 -5.33 -12.65 9.38
N ARG A 85 -6.39 -12.64 8.56
CA ARG A 85 -7.77 -12.44 9.02
C ARG A 85 -8.17 -13.46 10.08
N ARG A 86 -7.96 -14.75 9.83
CA ARG A 86 -8.32 -15.82 10.78
C ARG A 86 -7.58 -15.67 12.10
N GLU A 87 -6.29 -15.35 12.07
CA GLU A 87 -5.49 -15.14 13.28
C GLU A 87 -5.99 -13.92 14.08
N PHE A 88 -6.30 -12.81 13.41
CA PHE A 88 -6.81 -11.61 14.06
C PHE A 88 -8.21 -11.83 14.64
N GLU A 89 -9.10 -12.51 13.91
CA GLU A 89 -10.42 -12.91 14.42
C GLU A 89 -10.32 -13.81 15.66
N GLU A 90 -9.41 -14.79 15.64
CA GLU A 90 -9.17 -15.66 16.78
C GLU A 90 -8.65 -14.85 17.99
N LYS A 91 -7.65 -13.99 17.80
CA LYS A 91 -7.13 -13.10 18.84
C LYS A 91 -8.21 -12.20 19.43
N ALA A 92 -8.99 -11.54 18.57
CA ALA A 92 -10.09 -10.68 18.98
C ALA A 92 -11.15 -11.46 19.77
N SER A 93 -11.47 -12.69 19.36
CA SER A 93 -12.43 -13.55 20.07
C SER A 93 -11.97 -13.94 21.49
N ARG A 94 -10.64 -13.98 21.71
CA ARG A 94 -10.03 -14.21 23.02
C ARG A 94 -9.82 -12.92 23.84
N GLY A 95 -10.20 -11.76 23.31
CA GLY A 95 -9.97 -10.45 23.94
C GLY A 95 -8.48 -10.06 23.98
N GLU A 96 -7.65 -10.65 23.13
CA GLU A 96 -6.25 -10.27 22.99
C GLU A 96 -6.11 -8.96 22.22
N ALA A 97 -5.09 -8.17 22.57
CA ALA A 97 -4.74 -6.99 21.81
C ALA A 97 -4.30 -7.38 20.39
N LEU A 98 -4.90 -6.73 19.40
CA LEU A 98 -4.48 -6.84 18.01
C LEU A 98 -3.19 -6.03 17.79
N PRO A 99 -2.33 -6.47 16.86
CA PRO A 99 -1.20 -5.65 16.45
C PRO A 99 -1.63 -4.27 15.92
N TRP A 100 -0.86 -3.23 16.20
CA TRP A 100 -1.25 -1.83 15.92
C TRP A 100 -1.49 -1.52 14.44
N MET A 101 -1.01 -2.36 13.53
CA MET A 101 -1.17 -2.19 12.09
C MET A 101 -2.42 -2.89 11.54
N VAL A 102 -3.33 -3.29 12.41
CA VAL A 102 -4.59 -3.96 12.07
C VAL A 102 -5.75 -3.06 12.48
N ASP A 103 -6.74 -2.94 11.62
CA ASP A 103 -8.01 -2.30 11.98
C ASP A 103 -8.82 -3.22 12.92
N PRO A 104 -9.21 -2.78 14.13
CA PRO A 104 -9.80 -3.66 15.12
C PRO A 104 -11.24 -4.07 14.81
N VAL A 105 -11.88 -3.42 13.83
CA VAL A 105 -13.27 -3.72 13.44
C VAL A 105 -13.31 -4.65 12.23
N THR A 106 -12.50 -4.35 11.23
CA THR A 106 -12.51 -5.05 9.94
C THR A 106 -11.40 -6.10 9.80
N HIS A 107 -10.40 -6.06 10.68
CA HIS A 107 -9.17 -6.86 10.62
C HIS A 107 -8.37 -6.69 9.33
N LYS A 108 -8.58 -5.57 8.63
CA LYS A 108 -7.79 -5.17 7.46
C LYS A 108 -6.44 -4.63 7.91
N LEU A 109 -5.44 -4.77 7.05
CA LEU A 109 -4.10 -4.23 7.28
C LEU A 109 -4.10 -2.73 7.00
N ILE A 110 -3.40 -1.94 7.81
CA ILE A 110 -3.32 -0.49 7.61
C ILE A 110 -2.52 -0.17 6.34
N ALA A 111 -3.01 0.80 5.58
CA ALA A 111 -2.30 1.45 4.49
C ALA A 111 -2.23 2.97 4.73
N ASP A 112 -1.05 3.53 4.52
CA ASP A 112 -0.71 4.90 4.87
C ASP A 112 -0.08 5.67 3.70
N PHE A 113 -0.19 6.99 3.78
CA PHE A 113 0.50 7.94 2.92
C PHE A 113 1.83 8.34 3.57
N ASP A 114 2.92 8.26 2.83
CA ASP A 114 4.25 8.65 3.29
C ASP A 114 4.86 9.71 2.38
N ALA A 115 5.35 10.79 3.00
CA ALA A 115 6.01 11.88 2.33
C ALA A 115 7.45 12.05 2.79
N CYS A 116 8.10 11.05 3.40
CA CYS A 116 9.47 11.26 3.88
C CYS A 116 10.46 11.41 2.71
N ASP A 117 11.51 12.20 2.91
CA ASP A 117 12.54 12.42 1.89
C ASP A 117 13.12 11.11 1.34
N SER A 118 13.37 10.15 2.23
CA SER A 118 14.00 8.89 1.87
C SER A 118 13.11 8.02 0.98
N CYS A 119 11.80 7.95 1.27
CA CYS A 119 10.84 7.24 0.41
C CYS A 119 10.73 7.94 -0.95
N ARG A 120 10.64 9.27 -1.00
CA ARG A 120 10.57 10.03 -2.25
C ARG A 120 11.81 9.82 -3.12
N ILE A 121 13.00 9.91 -2.54
CA ILE A 121 14.27 9.73 -3.26
C ILE A 121 14.39 8.29 -3.77
N SER A 122 14.03 7.30 -2.96
CA SER A 122 14.18 5.89 -3.34
C SER A 122 13.18 5.42 -4.40
N SER A 123 11.98 6.01 -4.43
CA SER A 123 10.89 5.59 -5.31
C SER A 123 10.64 6.52 -6.50
N GLY A 124 11.08 7.78 -6.41
CA GLY A 124 10.81 8.80 -7.41
C GLY A 124 9.38 9.34 -7.40
N VAL A 125 8.57 9.06 -6.38
CA VAL A 125 7.20 9.61 -6.24
C VAL A 125 7.11 10.53 -5.03
N GLU A 126 6.23 11.53 -5.11
CA GLU A 126 6.10 12.56 -4.08
C GLU A 126 5.38 12.04 -2.82
N ILE A 127 4.31 11.26 -3.00
CA ILE A 127 3.60 10.60 -1.91
C ILE A 127 3.64 9.10 -2.19
N PHE A 128 4.34 8.36 -1.34
CA PHE A 128 4.44 6.91 -1.41
C PHE A 128 3.32 6.27 -0.58
N HIS A 129 2.89 5.07 -0.96
CA HIS A 129 1.86 4.34 -0.24
C HIS A 129 2.41 3.00 0.25
N TRP A 130 2.50 2.87 1.57
CA TRP A 130 2.91 1.65 2.24
C TRP A 130 1.68 0.99 2.86
N MET A 131 1.63 -0.33 2.81
CA MET A 131 0.82 -1.12 3.75
C MET A 131 1.76 -1.84 4.71
N LEU A 132 1.27 -2.21 5.89
CA LEU A 132 2.09 -2.86 6.91
C LEU A 132 1.65 -4.31 7.11
N ALA A 133 2.58 -5.26 7.03
CA ALA A 133 2.31 -6.67 7.30
C ALA A 133 3.41 -7.32 8.12
N LEU A 134 3.03 -8.38 8.83
CA LEU A 134 3.99 -9.31 9.40
C LEU A 134 4.55 -10.20 8.31
N LEU A 135 5.85 -10.50 8.37
CA LEU A 135 6.55 -11.38 7.44
C LEU A 135 5.92 -12.76 7.34
N ARG A 136 5.33 -13.28 8.43
CA ARG A 136 4.59 -14.55 8.43
C ARG A 136 3.37 -14.58 7.50
N TYR A 137 2.87 -13.42 7.07
CA TYR A 137 1.81 -13.33 6.06
C TYR A 137 2.34 -13.11 4.65
N VAL A 138 3.65 -12.92 4.46
CA VAL A 138 4.28 -12.87 3.15
C VAL A 138 4.79 -14.26 2.81
N GLY A 139 4.60 -14.69 1.57
CA GLY A 139 5.03 -16.01 1.14
C GLY A 139 5.41 -16.05 -0.33
N PHE A 140 5.94 -17.19 -0.75
CA PHE A 140 6.00 -17.54 -2.15
C PHE A 140 4.64 -18.05 -2.60
N PRO A 141 4.21 -17.77 -3.85
CA PRO A 141 3.02 -18.40 -4.41
C PRO A 141 3.19 -19.92 -4.37
N ALA A 142 2.08 -20.65 -4.18
CA ALA A 142 2.12 -22.11 -4.22
C ALA A 142 2.73 -22.59 -5.55
N GLY A 143 3.81 -23.36 -5.47
CA GLY A 143 4.39 -24.05 -6.62
C GLY A 143 3.50 -25.21 -7.08
N SER A 144 3.86 -25.84 -8.21
CA SER A 144 3.23 -27.09 -8.69
C SER A 144 3.37 -28.26 -7.71
N ASP A 145 4.28 -28.14 -6.74
CA ASP A 145 4.64 -29.09 -5.69
C ASP A 145 4.02 -28.75 -4.30
N GLY A 146 3.27 -27.64 -4.18
CA GLY A 146 2.45 -27.35 -2.99
C GLY A 146 3.21 -26.94 -1.72
N LEU A 147 4.53 -26.72 -1.79
CA LEU A 147 5.32 -26.27 -0.64
C LEU A 147 5.03 -24.79 -0.33
N LEU A 148 4.24 -24.56 0.72
CA LEU A 148 3.88 -23.23 1.25
C LEU A 148 4.95 -22.63 2.17
N GLU A 149 6.02 -23.36 2.47
CA GLU A 149 6.95 -23.06 3.55
C GLU A 149 8.24 -22.35 3.07
N GLY A 150 8.82 -21.58 3.99
CA GLY A 150 10.20 -21.11 3.89
C GLY A 150 10.41 -19.64 3.47
N PHE A 151 9.40 -18.77 3.56
CA PHE A 151 9.68 -17.34 3.51
C PHE A 151 10.32 -16.88 4.84
N PRO A 152 11.31 -15.97 4.81
CA PRO A 152 11.96 -15.47 6.02
C PRO A 152 10.96 -14.94 7.06
N ALA A 153 11.13 -15.35 8.32
CA ALA A 153 10.24 -14.96 9.42
C ALA A 153 10.64 -13.63 10.05
N THR A 154 11.91 -13.24 9.91
CA THR A 154 12.44 -11.98 10.42
C THR A 154 13.12 -11.14 9.34
N THR A 155 13.26 -9.84 9.60
CA THR A 155 13.94 -8.88 8.72
C THR A 155 15.41 -9.23 8.55
N GLY A 156 16.06 -9.74 9.60
CA GLY A 156 17.43 -10.28 9.54
C GLY A 156 17.53 -11.53 8.65
N GLU A 157 16.61 -12.47 8.79
CA GLU A 157 16.55 -13.64 7.89
C GLU A 157 16.27 -13.23 6.45
N LEU A 158 15.41 -12.22 6.22
CA LEU A 158 15.12 -11.71 4.89
C LEU A 158 16.36 -11.07 4.26
N ARG A 159 17.09 -10.27 5.04
CA ARG A 159 18.38 -9.71 4.64
C ARG A 159 19.33 -10.81 4.24
N ASP A 160 19.55 -11.79 5.11
CA ASP A 160 20.54 -12.85 4.88
C ASP A 160 20.17 -13.73 3.68
N ALA A 161 18.87 -14.03 3.50
CA ALA A 161 18.35 -14.77 2.36
C ALA A 161 18.54 -14.02 1.02
N VAL A 162 18.40 -12.68 1.02
CA VAL A 162 18.59 -11.85 -0.18
C VAL A 162 20.06 -11.51 -0.42
N ALA A 163 20.85 -11.32 0.64
CA ALA A 163 22.26 -10.95 0.61
C ALA A 163 23.18 -12.10 0.20
N GLY A 164 22.76 -13.36 0.41
CA GLY A 164 23.57 -14.58 0.31
C GLY A 164 24.53 -14.58 -0.87
N GLY A 165 25.76 -14.11 -0.61
CA GLY A 165 26.77 -13.71 -1.59
C GLY A 165 27.26 -14.81 -2.53
N GLU A 166 28.41 -14.60 -3.17
CA GLU A 166 28.98 -15.39 -4.28
C GLU A 166 29.11 -16.93 -4.12
N GLU A 167 28.70 -17.54 -3.01
CA GLU A 167 28.33 -18.97 -3.00
C GLU A 167 27.02 -19.16 -3.77
N ALA A 168 27.09 -19.01 -5.10
CA ALA A 168 26.03 -18.96 -6.10
C ALA A 168 25.08 -20.18 -6.16
N GLY A 169 25.13 -21.08 -5.17
CA GLY A 169 24.26 -22.24 -5.02
C GLY A 169 23.26 -22.19 -3.84
N LYS A 170 23.21 -21.10 -3.04
CA LYS A 170 22.41 -21.04 -1.79
C LYS A 170 21.24 -20.05 -1.75
N ARG A 171 21.11 -19.13 -2.70
CA ARG A 171 19.97 -18.18 -2.73
C ARG A 171 18.72 -18.90 -3.23
N ASP A 172 17.65 -18.88 -2.44
CA ASP A 172 16.37 -19.49 -2.83
C ASP A 172 15.91 -18.88 -4.17
N PRO A 173 15.76 -19.69 -5.24
CA PRO A 173 15.38 -19.18 -6.55
C PRO A 173 14.00 -18.50 -6.54
N ARG A 174 13.13 -18.82 -5.57
CA ARG A 174 11.81 -18.19 -5.41
C ARG A 174 11.91 -16.71 -5.01
N LEU A 175 13.05 -16.25 -4.47
CA LEU A 175 13.33 -14.82 -4.28
C LEU A 175 13.51 -14.06 -5.61
N GLY A 176 13.68 -14.78 -6.72
CA GLY A 176 13.71 -14.23 -8.06
C GLY A 176 14.70 -13.07 -8.21
N THR A 177 14.23 -11.88 -8.55
CA THR A 177 15.05 -10.67 -8.72
C THR A 177 15.01 -9.73 -7.52
N LEU A 178 14.54 -10.17 -6.34
CA LEU A 178 14.55 -9.36 -5.13
C LEU A 178 16.00 -9.07 -4.72
N ALA A 179 16.34 -7.79 -4.62
CA ALA A 179 17.61 -7.30 -4.11
C ALA A 179 17.34 -6.29 -2.99
N TYR A 180 18.37 -5.95 -2.22
CA TYR A 180 18.25 -4.94 -1.18
C TYR A 180 19.51 -4.07 -1.10
N TYR A 181 19.36 -2.92 -0.45
CA TYR A 181 20.47 -2.13 0.07
C TYR A 181 20.09 -1.59 1.44
N ALA A 182 21.10 -1.32 2.28
CA ALA A 182 20.91 -0.60 3.53
C ALA A 182 20.95 0.91 3.25
N SER A 183 19.89 1.65 3.57
CA SER A 183 19.89 3.12 3.42
C SER A 183 20.39 3.86 4.66
N SER A 184 20.38 3.19 5.81
CA SER A 184 21.07 3.58 7.06
C SER A 184 21.47 2.30 7.79
N ILE A 185 22.08 2.41 8.97
CA ILE A 185 22.56 1.26 9.74
C ILE A 185 21.45 0.26 10.12
N ASP A 186 20.24 0.76 10.27
CA ASP A 186 19.05 0.08 10.80
C ASP A 186 17.88 0.04 9.79
N VAL A 187 18.09 0.52 8.56
CA VAL A 187 17.05 0.60 7.52
C VAL A 187 17.48 -0.15 6.28
N GLN A 188 16.61 -1.04 5.81
CA GLN A 188 16.82 -1.87 4.63
C GLN A 188 15.71 -1.60 3.61
N ARG A 189 16.09 -1.44 2.34
CA ARG A 189 15.17 -1.17 1.23
C ARG A 189 15.30 -2.26 0.17
N TYR A 190 14.19 -2.95 -0.09
CA TYR A 190 14.13 -4.05 -1.04
C TYR A 190 13.48 -3.60 -2.34
N PHE A 191 14.04 -4.05 -3.45
CA PHE A 191 13.60 -3.68 -4.78
C PHE A 191 13.86 -4.82 -5.77
N CYS A 192 13.17 -4.77 -6.91
CA CYS A 192 13.45 -5.67 -8.01
C CYS A 192 14.72 -5.20 -8.76
N SER A 193 15.78 -5.99 -8.81
CA SER A 193 17.03 -5.65 -9.52
C SER A 193 16.89 -5.54 -11.04
N ARG A 194 15.76 -5.99 -11.61
CA ARG A 194 15.50 -5.98 -13.06
C ARG A 194 14.64 -4.79 -13.51
N CYS A 195 13.59 -4.45 -12.78
CA CYS A 195 12.68 -3.36 -13.14
C CYS A 195 12.62 -2.23 -12.11
N SER A 196 13.45 -2.29 -11.07
CA SER A 196 13.60 -1.27 -10.02
C SER A 196 12.35 -1.02 -9.18
N ALA A 197 11.35 -1.89 -9.27
CA ALA A 197 10.14 -1.75 -8.47
C ALA A 197 10.49 -1.83 -6.98
N CYS A 198 10.05 -0.84 -6.20
CA CYS A 198 10.18 -0.82 -4.76
C CYS A 198 9.26 -1.91 -4.16
N VAL A 199 9.80 -2.74 -3.26
CA VAL A 199 9.08 -3.91 -2.71
C VAL A 199 8.82 -3.74 -1.22
N PHE A 200 9.90 -3.65 -0.42
CA PHE A 200 9.79 -3.54 1.03
C PHE A 200 10.62 -2.36 1.56
N TYR A 201 10.09 -1.72 2.60
CA TYR A 201 10.86 -0.93 3.54
C TYR A 201 10.86 -1.64 4.90
N VAL A 202 12.02 -1.68 5.53
CA VAL A 202 12.26 -2.48 6.73
C VAL A 202 13.16 -1.73 7.70
N VAL A 203 12.86 -1.87 8.99
CA VAL A 203 13.65 -1.34 10.11
C VAL A 203 13.93 -2.42 11.14
N ASP A 204 15.10 -2.37 11.76
CA ASP A 204 15.55 -3.40 12.69
C ASP A 204 14.76 -3.41 14.03
N ASP A 205 14.09 -2.31 14.39
CA ASP A 205 13.27 -2.19 15.62
C ASP A 205 11.93 -2.95 15.54
N ARG A 206 11.52 -3.37 14.34
CA ARG A 206 10.31 -4.16 14.07
C ARG A 206 10.66 -5.43 13.29
N PRO A 207 11.37 -6.39 13.91
CA PRO A 207 12.02 -7.50 13.19
C PRO A 207 11.05 -8.49 12.53
N GLU A 208 9.76 -8.46 12.83
CA GLU A 208 8.74 -9.29 12.16
C GLU A 208 7.89 -8.50 11.14
N LEU A 209 8.04 -7.18 11.06
CA LEU A 209 7.15 -6.30 10.30
C LEU A 209 7.86 -5.72 9.08
N VAL A 210 7.18 -5.72 7.95
CA VAL A 210 7.61 -5.07 6.72
C VAL A 210 6.55 -4.11 6.20
N ASP A 211 7.02 -2.99 5.68
CA ASP A 211 6.18 -2.07 4.93
C ASP A 211 6.25 -2.53 3.46
N VAL A 212 5.11 -2.90 2.88
CA VAL A 212 4.97 -3.42 1.51
C VAL A 212 4.44 -2.34 0.58
N ALA A 213 5.07 -2.16 -0.57
CA ALA A 213 4.65 -1.16 -1.54
C ALA A 213 3.27 -1.51 -2.12
N VAL A 214 2.26 -0.67 -1.87
CA VAL A 214 0.87 -0.96 -2.27
C VAL A 214 0.75 -1.14 -3.78
N GLY A 215 1.56 -0.43 -4.57
CA GLY A 215 1.56 -0.54 -6.04
C GLY A 215 1.98 -1.90 -6.60
N LEU A 216 2.42 -2.84 -5.76
CA LEU A 216 2.70 -4.22 -6.16
C LEU A 216 1.51 -5.18 -5.92
N LEU A 217 0.48 -4.74 -5.20
CA LEU A 217 -0.68 -5.58 -4.91
C LEU A 217 -1.52 -5.76 -6.18
N ASP A 218 -1.66 -7.00 -6.62
CA ASP A 218 -2.49 -7.41 -7.75
C ASP A 218 -3.88 -7.80 -7.23
N SER A 219 -4.57 -6.84 -6.59
CA SER A 219 -5.85 -7.08 -5.93
C SER A 219 -7.02 -7.10 -6.92
N PRO A 220 -7.97 -8.05 -6.81
CA PRO A 220 -9.09 -8.16 -7.75
C PRO A 220 -10.12 -7.02 -7.61
N ASP A 221 -10.08 -6.23 -6.55
CA ASP A 221 -10.93 -5.06 -6.33
C ASP A 221 -10.26 -3.73 -6.71
N GLY A 222 -9.06 -3.76 -7.28
CA GLY A 222 -8.38 -2.60 -7.86
C GLY A 222 -7.12 -2.16 -7.12
N ALA A 223 -6.54 -1.03 -7.56
CA ALA A 223 -5.22 -0.59 -7.15
C ALA A 223 -5.16 -0.09 -5.70
N ARG A 224 -6.30 0.33 -5.13
CA ARG A 224 -6.39 0.69 -3.71
C ARG A 224 -6.58 -0.52 -2.80
N ALA A 225 -6.97 -1.68 -3.33
CA ALA A 225 -7.14 -2.90 -2.56
C ALA A 225 -7.99 -2.73 -1.27
N GLU A 226 -9.05 -1.91 -1.33
CA GLU A 226 -9.82 -1.46 -0.14
C GLU A 226 -10.55 -2.60 0.59
N GLY A 227 -10.74 -3.75 -0.06
CA GLY A 227 -11.28 -4.97 0.55
C GLY A 227 -10.29 -5.68 1.48
N VAL A 228 -9.00 -5.37 1.41
CA VAL A 228 -7.95 -5.93 2.30
C VAL A 228 -7.19 -4.86 3.08
N LEU A 229 -7.19 -3.61 2.61
CA LEU A 229 -6.51 -2.48 3.24
C LEU A 229 -7.47 -1.52 3.94
N ALA A 230 -7.11 -1.12 5.15
CA ALA A 230 -7.71 -0.01 5.88
C ALA A 230 -6.84 1.24 5.65
N TRP A 231 -7.27 2.08 4.71
CA TRP A 231 -6.57 3.33 4.39
C TRP A 231 -6.77 4.38 5.48
N ASN A 232 -5.68 5.04 5.85
CA ASN A 232 -5.69 6.22 6.70
C ASN A 232 -6.11 7.49 5.92
N PHE A 233 -7.21 7.41 5.17
CA PHE A 233 -7.81 8.59 4.54
C PHE A 233 -8.18 9.60 5.64
N GLY A 234 -7.98 10.89 5.40
CA GLY A 234 -8.23 11.92 6.41
C GLY A 234 -7.22 12.01 7.55
N GLY A 235 -6.28 11.06 7.63
CA GLY A 235 -5.12 11.15 8.49
C GLY A 235 -4.08 12.14 7.98
N ARG A 236 -3.16 12.53 8.86
CA ARG A 236 -1.97 13.27 8.42
C ARG A 236 -1.03 12.34 7.68
N VAL A 237 -0.50 12.80 6.56
CA VAL A 237 0.54 12.10 5.80
C VAL A 237 1.80 11.94 6.67
N ASN A 238 2.36 10.74 6.71
CA ASN A 238 3.58 10.45 7.47
C ASN A 238 4.74 11.29 6.95
N TRP A 239 5.54 11.83 7.87
CA TRP A 239 6.70 12.69 7.56
C TRP A 239 6.39 13.91 6.68
N ARG A 240 5.14 14.41 6.68
CA ARG A 240 4.72 15.58 5.88
C ARG A 240 5.60 16.81 6.03
N GLN A 241 6.24 17.00 7.17
CA GLN A 241 7.15 18.11 7.42
C GLN A 241 8.32 18.17 6.43
N ASP A 242 8.73 17.02 5.87
CA ASP A 242 9.76 16.93 4.84
C ASP A 242 9.31 17.59 3.52
N MET A 243 8.04 17.97 3.38
CA MET A 243 7.53 18.76 2.24
C MET A 243 7.41 20.25 2.51
N PHE A 244 7.67 20.72 3.74
CA PHE A 244 7.39 22.11 4.12
C PHE A 244 8.47 23.07 3.63
N GLY A 245 8.10 24.34 3.46
CA GLY A 245 9.01 25.42 3.07
C GLY A 245 9.30 25.50 1.56
N GLY A 246 8.63 24.68 0.74
CA GLY A 246 8.77 24.69 -0.72
C GLY A 246 7.45 24.44 -1.45
N TRP A 247 7.51 24.26 -2.78
CA TRP A 247 6.32 24.05 -3.61
C TRP A 247 5.53 22.77 -3.25
N ARG A 248 6.21 21.77 -2.66
CA ARG A 248 5.62 20.51 -2.20
C ARG A 248 4.68 20.67 -1.01
N GLU A 249 4.82 21.75 -0.24
CA GLU A 249 3.99 21.96 0.95
C GLU A 249 2.50 22.02 0.58
N HIS A 250 2.18 22.63 -0.57
CA HIS A 250 0.82 22.62 -1.07
C HIS A 250 0.37 21.22 -1.48
N LEU A 251 1.24 20.44 -2.14
CA LEU A 251 0.94 19.10 -2.60
C LEU A 251 0.45 18.20 -1.46
N VAL A 252 1.21 18.11 -0.35
CA VAL A 252 0.83 17.25 0.78
C VAL A 252 -0.44 17.71 1.47
N LYS A 253 -0.68 19.03 1.56
CA LYS A 253 -1.92 19.58 2.13
C LYS A 253 -3.12 19.26 1.24
N SER A 254 -2.97 19.38 -0.08
CA SER A 254 -4.04 19.05 -1.02
C SER A 254 -4.36 17.57 -1.01
N VAL A 255 -3.35 16.69 -0.93
CA VAL A 255 -3.57 15.24 -0.81
C VAL A 255 -4.36 14.90 0.46
N GLU A 256 -4.03 15.50 1.62
CA GLU A 256 -4.79 15.28 2.86
C GLU A 256 -6.24 15.75 2.75
N ILE A 257 -6.46 16.94 2.17
CA ILE A 257 -7.81 17.50 1.98
C ILE A 257 -8.65 16.60 1.05
N GLU A 258 -8.09 16.17 -0.08
CA GLU A 258 -8.81 15.37 -1.05
C GLU A 258 -9.01 13.92 -0.56
N ALA A 259 -8.05 13.35 0.17
CA ALA A 259 -8.21 12.06 0.84
C ALA A 259 -9.30 12.11 1.92
N GLU A 260 -9.39 13.20 2.69
CA GLU A 260 -10.48 13.40 3.66
C GLU A 260 -11.84 13.51 2.97
N LYS A 261 -11.95 14.31 1.90
CA LYS A 261 -13.19 14.40 1.10
C LYS A 261 -13.60 13.03 0.58
N TRP A 262 -12.65 12.26 0.05
CA TRP A 262 -12.89 10.88 -0.39
C TRP A 262 -13.41 10.01 0.75
N ARG A 263 -12.77 10.06 1.93
CA ARG A 263 -13.21 9.30 3.12
C ARG A 263 -14.66 9.61 3.48
N VAL A 264 -15.01 10.90 3.55
CA VAL A 264 -16.35 11.36 3.91
C VAL A 264 -17.37 10.91 2.87
N GLU A 265 -17.08 11.08 1.58
CA GLU A 265 -17.96 10.67 0.48
C GLU A 265 -18.18 9.15 0.48
N ARG A 266 -17.15 8.37 0.79
CA ARG A 266 -17.23 6.91 0.91
C ARG A 266 -17.91 6.44 2.19
N GLY A 267 -18.20 7.34 3.14
CA GLY A 267 -18.76 7.00 4.45
C GLY A 267 -17.80 6.18 5.31
N TYR A 268 -16.49 6.32 5.09
CA TYR A 268 -15.48 5.56 5.82
C TYR A 268 -15.26 6.17 7.21
N PRO A 269 -15.21 5.36 8.29
CA PRO A 269 -14.82 5.86 9.60
C PRO A 269 -13.37 6.38 9.54
N LYS A 270 -13.03 7.30 10.45
CA LYS A 270 -11.62 7.61 10.70
C LYS A 270 -10.93 6.35 11.19
N ILE A 271 -9.68 6.14 10.80
CA ILE A 271 -8.92 5.01 11.31
C ILE A 271 -8.74 5.17 12.84
N TRP A 272 -8.79 4.06 13.56
CA TRP A 272 -8.79 4.05 15.02
C TRP A 272 -7.61 4.83 15.64
N LYS A 273 -6.42 4.75 15.06
CA LYS A 273 -5.25 5.53 15.50
C LYS A 273 -5.44 7.04 15.41
N GLN A 274 -6.17 7.50 14.41
CA GLN A 274 -6.48 8.92 14.28
C GLN A 274 -7.43 9.34 15.39
N VAL A 275 -8.44 8.52 15.69
CA VAL A 275 -9.39 8.75 16.78
C VAL A 275 -8.65 8.80 18.12
N GLU A 276 -7.80 7.81 18.42
CA GLU A 276 -6.99 7.80 19.65
C GLU A 276 -6.13 9.05 19.82
N ARG A 277 -5.49 9.52 18.75
CA ARG A 277 -4.68 10.75 18.80
C ARG A 277 -5.51 12.03 18.98
N GLU A 278 -6.74 12.04 18.48
CA GLU A 278 -7.65 13.19 18.64
C GLU A 278 -8.30 13.22 20.03
N GLU A 279 -8.40 12.07 20.70
CA GLU A 279 -8.97 11.91 22.04
C GLU A 279 -7.95 12.04 23.19
N ALA A 280 -6.65 11.89 22.90
CA ALA A 280 -5.53 12.02 23.84
C ALA A 280 -5.11 13.48 24.09
#